data_AF-A0A358PCE9-F1
#
_entry.id   AF-A0A358PCE9-F1
#
_cell.length_a   1.000
_cell.length_b   1.000
_cell.length_c   1.000
_cell.angle_alpha   90.00
_cell.angle_beta   90.00
_cell.angle_gamma   90.00
#
_symmetry.space_group_name_H-M   'P 1'
#
loop_
_entity.id
_entity.type
_entity.pdbx_description
1 polymer ?
#
loop_
_entity_poly.entity_id
_entity_poly.type
_entity_poly.pdbx_seq_one_letter_code
_entity_poly.pdbx_strand_id
1 'polypeptide(L)' 'MKIVICGAGLVGSAIASHLCEEQNDVTVIDASAENIQRITDQYDVHGVVG' A
#
# COMPACT_ATOMS: atom_id res chain seq x y z
N MET A 1 -10.26 8.89 -4.23
CA MET A 1 -9.55 9.00 -5.54
C MET A 1 -8.77 7.70 -5.79
N LYS A 2 -8.20 7.49 -6.99
CA LYS A 2 -7.32 6.33 -7.26
C LYS A 2 -5.86 6.74 -7.12
N ILE A 3 -5.11 6.06 -6.27
CA ILE A 3 -3.74 6.41 -5.91
C ILE A 3 -2.86 5.17 -6.03
N VAL A 4 -1.69 5.33 -6.66
CA VAL A 4 -0.68 4.26 -6.78
C VAL A 4 0.57 4.68 -6.03
N ILE A 5 1.06 3.79 -5.16
CA ILE A 5 2.29 3.97 -4.38
C ILE A 5 3.31 2.92 -4.82
N CYS A 6 4.46 3.36 -5.32
CA CYS A 6 5.57 2.47 -5.66
C CYS A 6 6.53 2.38 -4.46
N GLY A 7 6.38 1.31 -3.69
CA GLY A 7 7.16 0.99 -2.50
C GLY A 7 6.25 0.76 -1.29
N ALA A 8 6.34 -0.41 -0.67
CA ALA A 8 5.68 -0.82 0.58
C ALA A 8 6.65 -0.78 1.78
N GLY A 9 7.78 -0.09 1.65
CA GLY A 9 8.69 0.20 2.76
C GLY A 9 8.09 1.16 3.81
N LEU A 10 8.93 1.72 4.67
CA LEU A 10 8.49 2.57 5.79
C LEU A 10 7.62 3.76 5.35
N VAL A 11 8.09 4.51 4.35
CA VAL A 11 7.42 5.72 3.87
C VAL A 11 6.13 5.38 3.13
N GLY A 12 6.20 4.42 2.20
CA GLY A 12 5.04 4.03 1.41
C GLY A 12 3.92 3.42 2.25
N SER A 13 4.27 2.62 3.27
CA SER A 13 3.30 2.10 4.24
C SER A 13 2.62 3.22 5.04
N ALA A 14 3.37 4.21 5.52
CA ALA A 14 2.80 5.32 6.29
C ALA A 14 1.89 6.23 5.45
N ILE A 15 2.20 6.41 4.18
CA ILE A 15 1.36 7.15 3.24
C ILE A 15 0.09 6.33 2.92
N ALA A 16 0.24 5.04 2.64
CA ALA A 16 -0.86 4.14 2.34
C ALA A 16 -1.87 4.09 3.49
N SER A 17 -1.39 3.98 4.74
CA SER A 17 -2.24 3.91 5.93
C SER A 17 -3.08 5.17 6.11
N HIS A 18 -2.53 6.35 5.84
CA HIS A 18 -3.28 7.59 5.97
C HIS A 18 -4.29 7.75 4.82
N LEU A 19 -3.89 7.42 3.60
CA LEU A 19 -4.74 7.63 2.42
C LEU A 19 -5.92 6.67 2.35
N CYS A 20 -5.76 5.42 2.80
CA CYS A 20 -6.88 4.47 2.83
C CYS A 20 -7.95 4.88 3.86
N GLU A 21 -7.56 5.47 4.99
CA GLU A 21 -8.48 6.00 6.00
C GLU A 21 -9.36 7.15 5.46
N GLU A 22 -8.83 7.93 4.50
CA GLU A 22 -9.57 8.97 3.80
C GLU A 22 -10.51 8.44 2.69
N GLN A 23 -10.79 7.14 2.65
CA GLN A 23 -11.65 6.49 1.64
C GLN A 23 -11.10 6.62 0.21
N ASN A 24 -9.77 6.63 0.06
CA ASN A 24 -9.14 6.51 -1.24
C ASN A 24 -8.95 5.04 -1.64
N ASP A 25 -9.04 4.79 -2.94
CA ASP A 25 -8.68 3.51 -3.55
C ASP A 25 -7.17 3.52 -3.79
N VAL A 26 -6.44 2.84 -2.89
CA VAL A 26 -4.97 2.85 -2.84
C VAL A 26 -4.44 1.52 -3.33
N THR A 27 -3.54 1.56 -4.32
CA THR A 27 -2.77 0.40 -4.79
C THR A 27 -1.30 0.60 -4.47
N VAL A 28 -0.66 -0.40 -3.87
CA VAL A 28 0.75 -0.40 -3.50
C VAL A 28 1.49 -1.47 -4.31
N ILE A 29 2.59 -1.06 -4.93
CA ILE A 29 3.45 -1.91 -5.76
C ILE A 29 4.82 -2.00 -5.08
N ASP A 30 5.33 -3.20 -4.83
CA ASP A 30 6.68 -3.40 -4.27
C ASP A 30 7.27 -4.72 -4.77
N ALA A 31 8.59 -4.76 -4.95
CA ALA A 31 9.29 -5.96 -5.40
C ALA A 31 9.30 -7.07 -4.34
N SER A 32 9.15 -6.72 -3.06
CA SER A 32 9.08 -7.68 -1.96
C SER A 32 7.65 -8.15 -1.73
N ALA A 33 7.41 -9.43 -2.00
CA ALA A 33 6.16 -10.09 -1.66
C ALA A 33 5.84 -10.03 -0.15
N GLU A 34 6.86 -10.04 0.70
CA GLU A 34 6.69 -9.91 2.16
C GLU A 34 6.14 -8.53 2.53
N ASN A 35 6.65 -7.46 1.92
CA ASN A 35 6.17 -6.11 2.18
C ASN A 35 4.72 -5.94 1.70
N ILE A 36 4.40 -6.49 0.52
CA ILE A 36 3.02 -6.48 -0.01
C ILE A 36 2.08 -7.26 0.91
N GLN A 37 2.44 -8.46 1.34
CA GLN A 37 1.60 -9.23 2.25
C GLN A 37 1.35 -8.45 3.56
N ARG A 38 2.43 -7.93 4.14
CA ARG A 38 2.40 -7.18 5.40
C ARG A 38 1.50 -5.95 5.32
N ILE A 39 1.52 -5.20 4.21
CA ILE A 39 0.73 -3.97 4.05
C ILE A 39 -0.75 -4.28 3.78
N THR A 40 -1.04 -5.29 2.97
CA THR A 40 -2.43 -5.71 2.68
C THR A 40 -3.12 -6.37 3.88
N ASP A 41 -2.35 -6.98 4.79
CA ASP A 41 -2.88 -7.54 6.03
C ASP A 41 -3.20 -6.47 7.08
N GLN A 42 -2.53 -5.32 7.02
CA GLN A 42 -2.66 -4.24 8.01
C GLN A 42 -3.61 -3.12 7.59
N TYR A 43 -3.73 -2.85 6.30
CA TYR A 43 -4.46 -1.70 5.77
C TYR A 43 -5.38 -2.10 4.61
N ASP A 44 -6.46 -1.35 4.42
CA ASP A 44 -7.41 -1.56 3.32
C ASP A 44 -6.85 -1.00 2.00
N VAL A 45 -5.91 -1.76 1.42
CA VAL A 45 -5.20 -1.38 0.18
C VAL A 45 -5.07 -2.57 -0.76
N HIS A 46 -4.93 -2.28 -2.06
CA HIS A 46 -4.59 -3.29 -3.06
C HIS A 46 -3.07 -3.48 -3.15
N GLY A 47 -2.59 -4.72 -3.11
CA GLY A 47 -1.17 -5.04 -3.22
C GLY A 47 -0.81 -5.68 -4.55
N VAL A 48 0.28 -5.25 -5.17
CA VAL A 48 0.85 -5.85 -6.38
C VAL A 48 2.34 -6.09 -6.17
N VAL A 49 2.82 -7.30 -6.43
CA VAL A 49 4.25 -7.61 -6.41
C VAL A 49 4.85 -7.27 -7.77
N GLY A 50 5.84 -6.37 -7.82
CA GLY A 50 6.46 -5.92 -9.08
C GLY A 50 7.45 -4.78 -8.94
#